data_AF-A0A2A4YBA7-F1
#
_entry.id   AF-A0A2A4YBA7-F1
#
_cell.length_a   1.000
_cell.length_b   1.000
_cell.length_c   1.000
_cell.angle_alpha   90.00
_cell.angle_beta   90.00
_cell.angle_gamma   90.00
#
_symmetry.space_group_name_H-M   'P 1'
#
loop_
_entity.id
_entity.type
_entity.pdbx_description
1 polymer ?
#
loop_
_entity_poly.entity_id
_entity_poly.type
_entity_poly.pdbx_seq_one_letter_code
_entity_poly.pdbx_strand_id
1 'polypeptide(L)'
;MDKSESKIHQLDSNTDRAKPGDKEESADRGSEKNSIRTDVRPDEANIRYVTIPQFDADMSGQDDSIDLFALWEVVYKFKGVLLGSVLLALLLSVATALLMSPVYRAELIVAPVTEEKGGGLSALAGQFGGLASLAGVNIPSGGGNVDRVLATLKSRAFLLPLFAENNVFKVLSSPESTPAPTPEPTSELDSDEKMSPLEVYTFFIKTVMSVSKDSKTGLVTLSIEWSDPEVAAQWANMLVLRLNEHQRQTAIFEAEQNIDYLNSQLQKTSVVDMQQMIYQMIESETKAVMLANVKKDFSLEVIDPAVAPEKRIRPRRSLIVVLGLVMGLMMGVFLVFVLHAIGQYKLRAAPV
;
A
#
# COMPACT_ATOMS: atom_id res chain seq x y z
N MET A 1 -57.01 -11.38 0.98
CA MET A 1 -56.90 -12.83 1.28
C MET A 1 -55.47 -13.22 0.92
N ASP A 2 -54.65 -13.88 1.72
CA ASP A 2 -54.63 -14.34 3.11
C ASP A 2 -53.23 -14.98 3.28
N LYS A 3 -52.58 -14.77 4.44
CA LYS A 3 -51.55 -15.64 5.09
C LYS A 3 -50.27 -16.02 4.34
N SER A 4 -49.14 -16.35 4.95
CA SER A 4 -48.69 -16.60 6.33
C SER A 4 -47.16 -16.74 6.23
N GLU A 5 -46.36 -15.97 6.97
CA GLU A 5 -45.59 -16.38 8.16
C GLU A 5 -44.61 -17.57 8.03
N SER A 6 -43.46 -17.40 8.72
CA SER A 6 -42.70 -18.42 9.49
C SER A 6 -41.71 -19.27 8.64
N LYS A 7 -40.41 -19.46 8.97
CA LYS A 7 -39.77 -19.71 10.28
C LYS A 7 -38.24 -20.01 10.09
N ILE A 8 -37.42 -19.75 11.15
CA ILE A 8 -36.11 -20.38 11.57
C ILE A 8 -34.93 -20.41 10.57
N HIS A 9 -33.64 -20.37 10.94
CA HIS A 9 -32.90 -20.70 12.16
C HIS A 9 -31.49 -20.07 11.99
N GLN A 10 -30.91 -19.42 13.01
CA GLN A 10 -29.45 -19.39 13.14
C GLN A 10 -29.08 -19.61 14.61
N LEU A 11 -28.18 -20.58 14.77
CA LEU A 11 -27.59 -21.07 16.00
C LEU A 11 -26.41 -20.17 16.39
N ASP A 12 -26.49 -19.63 17.60
CA ASP A 12 -25.55 -19.84 18.71
C ASP A 12 -24.04 -19.90 18.43
N SER A 13 -23.30 -18.94 18.99
CA SER A 13 -22.09 -19.22 19.79
C SER A 13 -21.71 -18.02 20.66
N ASN A 14 -22.16 -18.06 21.90
CA ASN A 14 -21.48 -17.74 23.16
C ASN A 14 -20.09 -17.07 23.10
N THR A 15 -19.90 -15.96 23.86
CA THR A 15 -19.14 -15.95 25.14
C THR A 15 -18.93 -14.50 25.65
N ASP A 16 -19.56 -14.24 26.80
CA ASP A 16 -19.17 -13.44 27.98
C ASP A 16 -18.22 -12.22 27.84
N ARG A 17 -18.59 -11.08 28.46
CA ARG A 17 -18.46 -10.81 29.91
C ARG A 17 -18.62 -9.31 30.23
N ALA A 18 -19.52 -8.94 31.16
CA ALA A 18 -19.29 -7.99 32.28
C ALA A 18 -20.59 -7.56 32.96
N LYS A 19 -20.54 -7.55 34.30
CA LYS A 19 -21.65 -7.43 35.29
C LYS A 19 -22.17 -5.99 35.53
N PRO A 20 -23.38 -5.85 36.12
CA PRO A 20 -24.04 -4.57 36.44
C PRO A 20 -23.80 -4.11 37.89
N GLY A 21 -24.14 -2.84 38.15
CA GLY A 21 -24.17 -2.21 39.47
C GLY A 21 -25.53 -2.32 40.18
N ASP A 22 -25.49 -2.36 41.51
CA ASP A 22 -26.61 -2.39 42.45
C ASP A 22 -26.78 -0.97 43.06
N LYS A 23 -27.93 -0.32 42.87
CA LYS A 23 -29.11 -0.22 43.78
C LYS A 23 -28.84 0.45 45.13
N GLU A 24 -29.37 1.67 45.28
CA GLU A 24 -29.71 2.27 46.58
C GLU A 24 -31.23 2.26 46.77
N GLU A 25 -31.66 1.77 47.93
CA GLU A 25 -33.04 1.78 48.43
C GLU A 25 -33.07 2.40 49.83
N SER A 26 -34.12 3.19 50.03
CA SER A 26 -34.50 4.06 51.15
C SER A 26 -35.00 3.36 52.41
N ALA A 27 -34.85 4.01 53.59
CA ALA A 27 -35.80 4.07 54.73
C ALA A 27 -35.13 4.86 55.89
N ASP A 28 -35.68 5.92 56.51
CA ASP A 28 -36.91 6.15 57.29
C ASP A 28 -36.81 5.84 58.81
N ARG A 29 -37.21 6.86 59.60
CA ARG A 29 -37.65 6.92 61.02
C ARG A 29 -36.73 6.57 62.19
N GLY A 30 -36.80 7.43 63.22
CA GLY A 30 -36.73 6.99 64.62
C GLY A 30 -36.24 8.04 65.62
N SER A 31 -37.16 8.71 66.29
CA SER A 31 -36.92 9.62 67.42
C SER A 31 -36.75 8.83 68.71
N GLU A 32 -35.75 9.13 69.55
CA GLU A 32 -35.89 8.92 71.00
C GLU A 32 -35.05 9.88 71.85
N LYS A 33 -35.71 10.41 72.88
CA LYS A 33 -35.20 11.37 73.87
C LYS A 33 -34.25 10.69 74.85
N ASN A 34 -33.19 11.37 75.27
CA ASN A 34 -32.69 11.17 76.63
C ASN A 34 -32.26 12.51 77.25
N SER A 35 -32.80 12.75 78.44
CA SER A 35 -32.65 13.94 79.26
C SER A 35 -31.51 13.76 80.26
N ILE A 36 -30.59 14.72 80.33
CA ILE A 36 -29.83 14.97 81.55
C ILE A 36 -29.90 16.46 81.84
N ARG A 37 -30.53 16.79 82.97
CA ARG A 37 -30.45 18.10 83.61
C ARG A 37 -29.09 18.21 84.30
N THR A 38 -28.35 19.26 84.02
CA THR A 38 -27.28 19.73 84.89
C THR A 38 -27.48 21.22 85.13
N ASP A 39 -27.70 21.51 86.41
CA ASP A 39 -27.92 22.80 87.02
C ASP A 39 -26.59 23.56 87.09
N VAL A 40 -26.46 24.69 86.39
CA VAL A 40 -25.33 25.64 86.59
C VAL A 40 -25.84 27.08 86.38
N ARG A 41 -25.67 27.89 87.42
CA ARG A 41 -25.99 29.32 87.52
C ARG A 41 -25.10 30.16 86.58
N PRO A 42 -25.55 31.34 86.11
CA PRO A 42 -24.81 32.12 85.12
C PRO A 42 -23.72 32.93 85.82
N ASP A 43 -22.46 32.69 85.45
CA ASP A 43 -21.36 33.62 85.66
C ASP A 43 -20.96 34.29 84.34
N GLU A 44 -20.60 35.56 84.46
CA GLU A 44 -20.54 36.57 83.41
C GLU A 44 -19.45 36.24 82.37
N ALA A 45 -19.85 35.68 81.22
CA ALA A 45 -18.97 35.47 80.09
C ALA A 45 -19.18 36.55 79.01
N ASN A 46 -18.37 37.60 79.14
CA ASN A 46 -17.85 38.53 78.13
C ASN A 46 -18.30 38.27 76.66
N ILE A 47 -19.26 39.07 76.15
CA ILE A 47 -19.69 39.04 74.75
C ILE A 47 -18.58 39.65 73.87
N ARG A 48 -17.78 38.79 73.22
CA ARG A 48 -16.88 39.21 72.14
C ARG A 48 -17.65 39.20 70.82
N TYR A 49 -17.81 40.37 70.21
CA TYR A 49 -18.22 40.46 68.80
C TYR A 49 -17.17 39.73 67.96
N VAL A 50 -17.54 38.60 67.37
CA VAL A 50 -16.74 37.94 66.34
C VAL A 50 -17.10 38.65 65.03
N THR A 51 -16.22 39.52 64.55
CA THR A 51 -16.27 39.96 63.16
C THR A 51 -16.01 38.73 62.31
N ILE A 52 -17.05 38.22 61.64
CA ILE A 52 -16.88 37.20 60.61
C ILE A 52 -16.13 37.90 59.47
N PRO A 53 -14.90 37.50 59.10
CA PRO A 53 -14.29 38.04 57.90
C PRO A 53 -15.24 37.76 56.74
N GLN A 54 -15.62 38.81 56.00
CA GLN A 54 -16.27 38.64 54.71
C GLN A 54 -15.35 37.73 53.90
N PHE A 55 -15.88 36.59 53.48
CA PHE A 55 -15.17 35.72 52.56
C PHE A 55 -15.20 36.46 51.22
N ASP A 56 -14.25 37.38 51.03
CA ASP A 56 -13.91 37.86 49.71
C ASP A 56 -13.39 36.63 48.98
N ALA A 57 -14.30 35.99 48.24
CA ALA A 57 -13.91 35.05 47.21
C ALA A 57 -13.22 35.88 46.12
N ASP A 58 -11.98 36.28 46.39
CA ASP A 58 -10.98 36.51 45.36
C ASP A 58 -10.69 35.12 44.76
N MET A 59 -11.68 34.60 44.04
CA MET A 59 -11.42 33.78 42.88
C MET A 59 -10.83 34.74 41.84
N SER A 60 -9.59 35.17 42.07
CA SER A 60 -8.65 35.28 40.96
C SER A 60 -8.51 33.86 40.44
N GLY A 61 -9.47 33.45 39.60
CA GLY A 61 -9.16 32.59 38.48
C GLY A 61 -8.04 33.33 37.79
N GLN A 62 -6.82 32.99 38.16
CA GLN A 62 -5.65 33.30 37.38
C GLN A 62 -6.02 32.70 36.04
N ASP A 63 -6.40 33.55 35.10
CA ASP A 63 -6.68 33.12 33.75
C ASP A 63 -5.43 32.34 33.35
N ASP A 64 -5.54 31.00 33.32
CA ASP A 64 -4.58 30.09 32.70
C ASP A 64 -4.64 30.30 31.18
N SER A 65 -4.74 31.56 30.74
CA SER A 65 -4.51 31.98 29.38
C SER A 65 -3.02 31.84 29.15
N ILE A 66 -2.67 30.80 28.39
CA ILE A 66 -1.31 30.61 27.90
C ILE A 66 -0.96 31.87 27.07
N ASP A 67 -0.15 32.75 27.65
CA ASP A 67 0.33 33.96 26.96
C ASP A 67 1.22 33.55 25.78
N LEU A 68 0.69 33.76 24.57
CA LEU A 68 1.42 33.51 23.32
C LEU A 68 2.75 34.29 23.26
N PHE A 69 2.78 35.48 23.86
CA PHE A 69 3.99 36.30 23.95
C PHE A 69 5.05 35.71 24.91
N ALA A 70 4.63 35.07 26.01
CA ALA A 70 5.54 34.41 26.93
C ALA A 70 6.24 33.20 26.27
N LEU A 71 5.51 32.45 25.42
CA LEU A 71 6.11 31.35 24.63
C LEU A 71 7.19 31.87 23.67
N TRP A 72 6.97 33.02 23.04
CA TRP A 72 7.95 33.62 22.12
C TRP A 72 9.25 34.01 22.84
N GLU A 73 9.16 34.57 24.05
CA GLU A 73 10.34 34.91 24.85
C GLU A 73 11.17 33.68 25.22
N VAL A 74 10.51 32.57 25.57
CA VAL A 74 11.18 31.29 25.85
C VAL A 74 11.93 30.80 24.62
N VAL A 75 11.30 30.85 23.44
CA VAL A 75 11.96 30.48 22.17
C VAL A 75 13.15 31.38 21.87
N TYR A 76 13.02 32.69 22.07
CA TYR A 76 14.10 33.64 21.82
C TYR A 76 15.29 33.42 22.77
N LYS A 77 15.04 33.08 24.04
CA LYS A 77 16.07 32.76 25.03
C LYS A 77 16.90 31.53 24.64
N PHE A 78 16.27 30.52 24.05
CA PHE A 78 16.91 29.28 23.63
C PHE A 78 17.14 29.18 22.11
N LYS A 79 17.19 30.33 21.40
CA LYS A 79 17.36 30.37 19.93
C LYS A 79 18.56 29.58 19.41
N GLY A 80 19.63 29.45 20.18
CA GLY A 80 20.80 28.63 19.83
C GLY A 80 20.50 27.13 19.80
N VAL A 81 19.64 26.62 20.69
CA VAL A 81 19.20 25.22 20.71
C VAL A 81 18.27 24.93 19.54
N LEU A 82 17.33 25.85 19.26
CA LEU A 82 16.46 25.76 18.09
C LEU A 82 17.28 25.77 16.79
N LEU A 83 18.21 26.71 16.65
CA LEU A 83 19.06 26.81 15.46
C LEU A 83 19.96 25.58 15.32
N GLY A 84 20.57 25.10 16.40
CA GLY A 84 21.44 23.92 16.39
C GLY A 84 20.70 22.63 16.02
N SER A 85 19.49 22.43 16.56
CA SER A 85 18.66 21.26 16.23
C SER A 85 18.18 21.27 14.78
N VAL A 86 17.74 22.42 14.26
CA VAL A 86 17.36 22.57 12.84
C VAL A 86 18.56 22.34 11.93
N LEU A 87 19.72 22.90 12.25
CA LEU A 87 20.93 22.75 11.46
C LEU A 87 21.41 21.30 11.45
N LEU A 88 21.41 20.62 12.60
CA LEU A 88 21.77 19.21 12.70
C LEU A 88 20.82 18.33 11.88
N ALA A 89 19.51 18.54 12.01
CA ALA A 89 18.51 17.79 11.26
C ALA A 89 18.64 18.02 9.74
N LEU A 90 18.96 19.26 9.33
CA LEU A 90 19.21 19.59 7.93
C LEU A 90 20.47 18.88 7.41
N LEU A 91 21.58 18.88 8.16
CA LEU A 91 22.80 18.19 7.79
C LEU A 91 22.57 16.67 7.64
N LEU A 92 21.86 16.05 8.58
CA LEU A 92 21.52 14.62 8.52
C LEU A 92 20.61 14.30 7.32
N SER A 93 19.62 15.16 7.06
CA SER A 93 18.71 15.01 5.92
C SER A 93 19.44 15.11 4.57
N VAL A 94 20.35 16.09 4.42
CA VAL A 94 21.16 16.22 3.20
C VAL A 94 22.12 15.04 3.05
N ALA A 95 22.79 14.62 4.13
CA ALA A 95 23.69 13.47 4.10
C ALA A 95 22.96 12.19 3.66
N THR A 96 21.82 11.87 4.27
CA THR A 96 21.01 10.70 3.90
C THR A 96 20.51 10.76 2.45
N ALA A 97 20.09 11.94 1.97
CA ALA A 97 19.64 12.13 0.59
C ALA A 97 20.76 11.96 -0.46
N LEU A 98 22.02 12.15 -0.08
CA LEU A 98 23.19 11.95 -0.94
C LEU A 98 23.73 10.52 -0.89
N LEU A 99 23.59 9.83 0.24
CA LEU A 99 24.00 8.43 0.41
C LEU A 99 23.07 7.43 -0.31
N MET A 100 21.78 7.75 -0.44
CA MET A 100 20.83 6.87 -1.13
C MET A 100 21.12 6.81 -2.64
N SER A 101 21.19 5.59 -3.19
CA SER A 101 21.42 5.35 -4.61
C SER A 101 20.29 5.92 -5.47
N PRO A 102 20.62 6.57 -6.61
CA PRO A 102 19.61 7.06 -7.54
C PRO A 102 18.93 5.87 -8.22
N VAL A 103 17.61 5.89 -8.26
CA VAL A 103 16.80 4.91 -9.00
C VAL A 103 16.16 5.60 -10.19
N TYR A 104 16.27 4.96 -11.34
CA TYR A 104 15.73 5.39 -12.62
C TYR A 104 14.54 4.51 -12.98
N ARG A 105 13.58 5.07 -13.72
CA ARG A 105 12.40 4.34 -14.18
C ARG A 105 12.32 4.39 -15.69
N ALA A 106 12.41 3.23 -16.33
CA ALA A 106 12.10 3.06 -17.74
C ALA A 106 10.65 2.60 -17.87
N GLU A 107 9.90 3.20 -18.79
CA GLU A 107 8.49 2.89 -19.04
C GLU A 107 8.32 2.41 -20.49
N LEU A 108 7.55 1.35 -20.69
CA LEU A 108 7.17 0.81 -21.98
C LEU A 108 5.65 0.74 -22.04
N ILE A 109 5.08 1.24 -23.13
CA ILE A 109 3.62 1.29 -23.33
C ILE A 109 3.25 0.32 -24.44
N VAL A 110 2.30 -0.58 -24.13
CA VAL A 110 1.78 -1.57 -25.07
C VAL A 110 0.26 -1.53 -25.15
N ALA A 111 -0.25 -1.85 -26.32
CA ALA A 111 -1.66 -2.08 -26.55
C ALA A 111 -1.94 -3.58 -26.63
N PRO A 112 -3.04 -4.07 -26.05
CA PRO A 112 -3.44 -5.46 -26.23
C PRO A 112 -3.83 -5.71 -27.69
N VAL A 113 -3.24 -6.73 -28.31
CA VAL A 113 -3.67 -7.17 -29.63
C VAL A 113 -5.00 -7.87 -29.46
N THR A 114 -6.08 -7.20 -29.85
CA THR A 114 -7.37 -7.88 -29.99
C THR A 114 -7.27 -8.79 -31.19
N GLU A 115 -7.26 -10.11 -30.95
CA GLU A 115 -7.51 -11.04 -32.03
C GLU A 115 -8.86 -10.69 -32.64
N GLU A 116 -8.86 -10.29 -33.91
CA GLU A 116 -10.05 -10.38 -34.76
C GLU A 116 -10.36 -11.87 -34.93
N LYS A 117 -10.85 -12.52 -33.87
CA LYS A 117 -11.63 -13.76 -34.00
C LYS A 117 -12.93 -13.35 -34.67
N GLY A 118 -12.86 -13.12 -35.97
CA GLY A 118 -13.95 -12.80 -36.88
C GLY A 118 -14.89 -14.00 -37.03
N GLY A 119 -15.60 -14.32 -35.95
CA GLY A 119 -16.71 -15.26 -35.93
C GLY A 119 -17.94 -14.57 -35.36
N GLY A 120 -19.13 -14.93 -35.87
CA GLY A 120 -20.41 -14.31 -35.52
C GLY A 120 -20.73 -14.25 -34.02
N LEU A 121 -20.05 -15.04 -33.18
CA LEU A 121 -20.17 -14.97 -31.71
C LEU A 121 -19.50 -13.74 -31.07
N SER A 122 -18.36 -13.24 -31.59
CA SER A 122 -17.77 -11.98 -31.09
C SER A 122 -18.67 -10.78 -31.38
N ALA A 123 -19.35 -10.80 -32.53
CA ALA A 123 -20.35 -9.78 -32.87
C ALA A 123 -21.56 -9.82 -31.93
N LEU A 124 -22.03 -11.01 -31.54
CA LEU A 124 -23.09 -11.17 -30.55
C LEU A 124 -22.64 -10.72 -29.15
N ALA A 125 -21.43 -11.09 -28.71
CA ALA A 125 -20.88 -10.66 -27.43
C ALA A 125 -20.73 -9.13 -27.35
N GLY A 126 -20.32 -8.47 -28.45
CA GLY A 126 -20.31 -7.01 -28.56
C GLY A 126 -21.70 -6.38 -28.48
N GLN A 127 -22.72 -6.99 -29.12
CA GLN A 127 -24.11 -6.54 -29.06
C GLN A 127 -24.73 -6.66 -27.66
N PHE A 128 -24.44 -7.74 -26.92
CA PHE A 128 -24.91 -7.90 -25.54
C PHE A 128 -24.11 -7.04 -24.53
N GLY A 129 -22.81 -6.84 -24.76
CA GLY A 129 -21.99 -5.90 -23.98
C GLY A 129 -22.49 -4.46 -24.08
N GLY A 130 -22.93 -4.04 -25.27
CA GLY A 130 -23.56 -2.73 -25.48
C GLY A 130 -24.84 -2.52 -24.67
N LEU A 131 -25.69 -3.55 -24.54
CA LEU A 131 -26.92 -3.48 -23.74
C LEU A 131 -26.65 -3.44 -22.22
N ALA A 132 -25.61 -4.13 -21.74
CA ALA A 132 -25.20 -4.08 -20.34
C ALA A 132 -24.70 -2.68 -19.93
N SER A 133 -23.98 -2.01 -20.84
CA SER A 133 -23.52 -0.63 -20.61
C SER A 133 -24.69 0.38 -20.51
N LEU A 134 -25.78 0.17 -21.27
CA LEU A 134 -27.00 0.97 -21.19
C LEU A 134 -27.81 0.73 -19.90
N ALA A 135 -27.68 -0.45 -19.28
CA ALA A 135 -28.27 -0.76 -17.99
C ALA A 135 -27.44 -0.25 -16.80
N GLY A 136 -26.35 0.48 -17.05
CA GLY A 136 -25.46 1.02 -16.02
C GLY A 136 -24.49 -0.01 -15.42
N VAL A 137 -24.43 -1.22 -15.98
CA VAL A 137 -23.51 -2.27 -15.55
C VAL A 137 -22.31 -2.29 -16.49
N ASN A 138 -21.19 -1.73 -16.02
CA ASN A 138 -19.95 -1.71 -16.78
C ASN A 138 -19.31 -3.11 -16.76
N ILE A 139 -19.81 -4.02 -17.60
CA ILE A 139 -19.17 -5.32 -17.84
C ILE A 139 -17.88 -5.04 -18.63
N PRO A 140 -16.69 -5.39 -18.12
CA PRO A 140 -15.44 -5.13 -18.82
C PRO A 140 -15.36 -5.97 -20.11
N SER A 141 -15.82 -5.43 -21.23
CA SER A 141 -15.68 -6.05 -22.53
C SER A 141 -14.22 -5.94 -22.98
N GLY A 142 -13.48 -7.05 -22.93
CA GLY A 142 -12.11 -7.14 -23.44
C GLY A 142 -10.99 -7.26 -22.40
N GLY A 143 -11.31 -7.39 -21.10
CA GLY A 143 -10.31 -7.49 -20.04
C GLY A 143 -9.65 -8.86 -19.86
N GLY A 144 -10.42 -9.95 -20.00
CA GLY A 144 -9.98 -11.28 -19.57
C GLY A 144 -8.72 -11.81 -20.25
N ASN A 145 -8.57 -11.60 -21.56
CA ASN A 145 -7.38 -12.02 -22.29
C ASN A 145 -6.15 -11.19 -21.89
N VAL A 146 -6.32 -9.87 -21.72
CA VAL A 146 -5.24 -8.99 -21.28
C VAL A 146 -4.81 -9.37 -19.87
N ASP A 147 -5.76 -9.58 -18.96
CA ASP A 147 -5.47 -9.91 -17.56
C ASP A 147 -4.75 -11.26 -17.45
N ARG A 148 -5.09 -12.24 -18.31
CA ARG A 148 -4.34 -13.50 -18.44
C ARG A 148 -2.90 -13.25 -18.91
N VAL A 149 -2.70 -12.43 -19.95
CA VAL A 149 -1.35 -12.10 -20.47
C VAL A 149 -0.52 -11.39 -19.38
N LEU A 150 -1.11 -10.46 -18.64
CA LEU A 150 -0.44 -9.78 -17.52
C LEU A 150 -0.13 -10.74 -16.36
N ALA A 151 -1.01 -11.72 -16.10
CA ALA A 151 -0.74 -12.76 -15.13
C ALA A 151 0.41 -13.67 -15.58
N THR A 152 0.50 -14.00 -16.88
CA THR A 152 1.65 -14.74 -17.43
C THR A 152 2.94 -13.96 -17.26
N LEU A 153 2.95 -12.65 -17.56
CA LEU A 153 4.13 -11.78 -17.37
C LEU A 153 4.63 -11.79 -15.92
N LYS A 154 3.72 -11.84 -14.94
CA LYS A 154 4.08 -11.91 -13.52
C LYS A 154 4.35 -13.32 -13.01
N SER A 155 4.14 -14.36 -13.82
CA SER A 155 4.23 -15.73 -13.37
C SER A 155 5.67 -16.18 -13.13
N ARG A 156 5.87 -17.02 -12.12
CA ARG A 156 7.17 -17.63 -11.82
C ARG A 156 7.67 -18.51 -12.97
N ALA A 157 6.76 -19.24 -13.61
CA ALA A 157 7.07 -20.11 -14.74
C ALA A 157 7.66 -19.33 -15.93
N PHE A 158 7.22 -18.08 -16.13
CA PHE A 158 7.75 -17.21 -17.18
C PHE A 158 9.05 -16.50 -16.75
N LEU A 159 9.09 -15.91 -15.55
CA LEU A 159 10.20 -15.05 -15.14
C LEU A 159 11.45 -15.81 -14.70
N LEU A 160 11.32 -16.98 -14.05
CA LEU A 160 12.49 -17.70 -13.54
C LEU A 160 13.45 -18.18 -14.65
N PRO A 161 12.97 -18.78 -15.76
CA PRO A 161 13.85 -19.14 -16.88
C PRO A 161 14.50 -17.90 -17.50
N LEU A 162 13.75 -16.81 -17.63
CA LEU A 162 14.22 -15.55 -18.19
C LEU A 162 15.35 -14.92 -17.35
N PHE A 163 15.29 -15.05 -16.02
CA PHE A 163 16.37 -14.58 -15.15
C PHE A 163 17.66 -15.39 -15.29
N ALA A 164 17.55 -16.69 -15.57
CA ALA A 164 18.68 -17.57 -15.78
C ALA A 164 19.37 -17.34 -17.13
N GLU A 165 18.60 -17.10 -18.20
CA GLU A 165 19.11 -16.88 -19.55
C GLU A 165 19.85 -15.54 -19.69
N ASN A 166 19.33 -14.48 -19.07
CA ASN A 166 19.74 -13.10 -19.40
C ASN A 166 20.70 -12.46 -18.40
N ASN A 167 21.35 -13.24 -17.53
CA ASN A 167 22.20 -12.75 -16.44
C ASN A 167 21.51 -11.74 -15.49
N VAL A 168 20.18 -11.61 -15.55
CA VAL A 168 19.39 -10.76 -14.65
C VAL A 168 19.59 -11.23 -13.21
N PHE A 169 19.62 -12.56 -13.01
CA PHE A 169 19.96 -13.13 -11.72
C PHE A 169 21.32 -12.63 -11.20
N LYS A 170 22.35 -12.57 -12.04
CA LYS A 170 23.69 -12.09 -11.65
C LYS A 170 23.65 -10.62 -11.22
N VAL A 171 22.93 -9.78 -11.95
CA VAL A 171 22.79 -8.34 -11.62
C VAL A 171 21.98 -8.16 -10.33
N LEU A 172 20.91 -8.93 -10.13
CA LEU A 172 20.04 -8.85 -8.94
C LEU A 172 20.63 -9.52 -7.69
N SER A 173 21.48 -10.55 -7.84
CA SER A 173 22.14 -11.26 -6.73
C SER A 173 23.51 -10.68 -6.35
N SER A 174 23.97 -9.65 -7.05
CA SER A 174 25.20 -8.96 -6.68
C SER A 174 24.98 -8.16 -5.40
N PRO A 175 25.93 -8.16 -4.44
CA PRO A 175 25.75 -7.54 -3.11
C PRO A 175 25.46 -6.02 -3.14
N GLU A 176 25.64 -5.36 -4.29
CA GLU A 176 25.33 -3.95 -4.52
C GLU A 176 23.83 -3.69 -4.80
N SER A 177 23.04 -4.72 -5.11
CA SER A 177 21.61 -4.61 -5.41
C SER A 177 20.71 -4.48 -4.17
N THR A 178 21.22 -4.87 -2.99
CA THR A 178 20.47 -4.85 -1.74
C THR A 178 20.58 -3.46 -1.10
N PRO A 179 19.48 -2.71 -0.90
CA PRO A 179 19.51 -1.55 -0.04
C PRO A 179 19.86 -2.03 1.37
N ALA A 180 21.01 -1.57 1.89
CA ALA A 180 21.66 -2.01 3.13
C ALA A 180 20.71 -2.63 4.19
N PRO A 181 20.95 -3.88 4.63
CA PRO A 181 20.17 -4.43 5.73
C PRO A 181 20.57 -3.74 7.04
N THR A 182 19.57 -3.46 7.86
CA THR A 182 19.71 -3.19 9.30
C THR A 182 20.66 -4.22 9.91
N PRO A 183 21.65 -3.82 10.73
CA PRO A 183 22.58 -4.78 11.31
C PRO A 183 21.86 -5.53 12.45
N GLU A 184 21.35 -6.73 12.15
CA GLU A 184 21.13 -7.73 13.19
C GLU A 184 22.43 -8.53 13.38
N PRO A 185 22.94 -8.64 14.62
CA PRO A 185 24.17 -9.39 14.86
C PRO A 185 23.80 -10.82 15.24
N THR A 186 23.86 -11.75 14.29
CA THR A 186 24.02 -13.17 14.65
C THR A 186 24.92 -13.91 13.67
N SER A 187 26.06 -14.33 14.23
CA SER A 187 26.77 -15.59 14.00
C SER A 187 27.26 -15.93 12.59
N GLU A 188 28.58 -15.82 12.47
CA GLU A 188 29.50 -16.59 11.62
C GLU A 188 28.97 -17.95 11.11
N LEU A 189 28.64 -18.02 9.82
CA LEU A 189 28.88 -19.21 8.99
C LEU A 189 29.08 -18.75 7.53
N ASP A 190 30.24 -19.08 7.00
CA ASP A 190 30.61 -18.90 5.59
C ASP A 190 29.53 -19.46 4.66
N SER A 191 28.83 -18.58 3.95
CA SER A 191 28.33 -18.87 2.61
C SER A 191 28.20 -17.56 1.86
N ASP A 192 28.72 -17.52 0.64
CA ASP A 192 28.30 -16.58 -0.39
C ASP A 192 26.76 -16.59 -0.44
N GLU A 193 26.09 -15.73 0.31
CA GLU A 193 24.63 -15.74 0.45
C GLU A 193 24.01 -15.12 -0.81
N LYS A 194 24.13 -15.87 -1.91
CA LYS A 194 23.49 -15.59 -3.19
C LYS A 194 21.99 -15.80 -2.96
N MET A 195 21.24 -14.71 -3.03
CA MET A 195 19.78 -14.69 -2.96
C MET A 195 19.16 -15.86 -3.74
N SER A 196 18.24 -16.60 -3.12
CA SER A 196 17.56 -17.73 -3.77
C SER A 196 16.82 -17.26 -5.03
N PRO A 197 16.70 -18.07 -6.11
CA PRO A 197 15.94 -17.69 -7.30
C PRO A 197 14.50 -17.20 -7.00
N LEU A 198 13.89 -17.76 -5.95
CA LEU A 198 12.55 -17.38 -5.50
C LEU A 198 12.51 -16.04 -4.76
N GLU A 199 13.58 -15.70 -4.05
CA GLU A 199 13.76 -14.40 -3.40
C GLU A 199 14.03 -13.32 -4.44
N VAL A 200 14.89 -13.60 -5.43
CA VAL A 200 15.13 -12.71 -6.58
C VAL A 200 13.82 -12.39 -7.29
N TYR A 201 12.99 -13.41 -7.57
CA TYR A 201 11.67 -13.20 -8.13
C TYR A 201 10.79 -12.30 -7.25
N THR A 202 10.80 -12.52 -5.93
CA THR A 202 9.96 -11.76 -4.99
C THR A 202 10.39 -10.30 -4.94
N PHE A 203 11.71 -10.06 -4.89
CA PHE A 203 12.30 -8.73 -4.98
C PHE A 203 11.96 -8.04 -6.30
N PHE A 204 12.07 -8.78 -7.41
CA PHE A 204 11.79 -8.25 -8.74
C PHE A 204 10.32 -7.79 -8.89
N ILE A 205 9.35 -8.64 -8.53
CA ILE A 205 7.93 -8.31 -8.64
C ILE A 205 7.50 -7.20 -7.67
N LYS A 206 8.08 -7.15 -6.46
CA LYS A 206 7.66 -6.17 -5.44
C LYS A 206 8.32 -4.80 -5.61
N THR A 207 9.57 -4.77 -6.06
CA THR A 207 10.41 -3.57 -5.99
C THR A 207 10.83 -3.07 -7.38
N VAL A 208 11.12 -3.97 -8.32
CA VAL A 208 11.75 -3.61 -9.60
C VAL A 208 10.70 -3.40 -10.70
N MET A 209 9.74 -4.31 -10.82
CA MET A 209 8.76 -4.30 -11.90
C MET A 209 7.39 -3.87 -11.40
N SER A 210 6.78 -2.93 -12.10
CA SER A 210 5.37 -2.59 -11.92
C SER A 210 4.65 -2.61 -13.26
N VAL A 211 3.39 -3.05 -13.23
CA VAL A 211 2.53 -3.17 -14.41
C VAL A 211 1.21 -2.52 -14.08
N SER A 212 0.84 -1.50 -14.85
CA SER A 212 -0.41 -0.77 -14.73
C SER A 212 -1.22 -0.89 -16.01
N LYS A 213 -2.54 -0.99 -15.88
CA LYS A 213 -3.49 -1.02 -17.00
C LYS A 213 -4.42 0.18 -16.88
N ASP A 214 -4.50 1.00 -17.91
CA ASP A 214 -5.46 2.09 -17.98
C ASP A 214 -6.85 1.52 -18.32
N SER A 215 -7.84 1.76 -17.46
CA SER A 215 -9.20 1.25 -17.63
C SER A 215 -10.00 1.93 -18.74
N LYS A 216 -9.58 3.13 -19.17
CA LYS A 216 -10.24 3.90 -20.23
C LYS A 216 -9.65 3.58 -21.60
N THR A 217 -8.32 3.50 -21.69
CA THR A 217 -7.63 3.28 -22.97
C THR A 217 -7.30 1.82 -23.23
N GLY A 218 -7.30 0.97 -22.19
CA GLY A 218 -6.87 -0.42 -22.28
C GLY A 218 -5.36 -0.59 -22.43
N LEU A 219 -4.59 0.50 -22.50
CA LEU A 219 -3.14 0.48 -22.61
C LEU A 219 -2.51 -0.06 -21.33
N VAL A 220 -1.43 -0.78 -21.50
CA VAL A 220 -0.64 -1.33 -20.40
C VAL A 220 0.70 -0.62 -20.38
N THR A 221 1.07 -0.13 -19.20
CA THR A 221 2.38 0.45 -18.93
C THR A 221 3.19 -0.50 -18.07
N LEU A 222 4.30 -0.99 -18.62
CA LEU A 222 5.32 -1.74 -17.90
C LEU A 222 6.40 -0.75 -17.45
N SER A 223 6.66 -0.67 -16.15
CA SER A 223 7.71 0.17 -15.60
C SER A 223 8.75 -0.68 -14.87
N ILE A 224 10.02 -0.47 -15.22
CA ILE A 224 11.16 -1.08 -14.55
C ILE A 224 11.94 0.01 -13.81
N GLU A 225 12.09 -0.16 -12.50
CA GLU A 225 12.84 0.72 -11.63
C GLU A 225 14.18 0.08 -11.25
N TRP A 226 15.27 0.67 -11.72
CA TRP A 226 16.62 0.16 -11.48
C TRP A 226 17.66 1.27 -11.33
N SER A 227 18.80 0.95 -10.70
CA SER A 227 19.89 1.91 -10.49
C SER A 227 20.59 2.32 -11.79
N ASP A 228 20.66 1.41 -12.76
CA ASP A 228 21.21 1.67 -14.09
C ASP A 228 20.06 1.94 -15.10
N PRO A 229 19.98 3.13 -15.71
CA PRO A 229 18.93 3.50 -16.65
C PRO A 229 18.94 2.68 -17.94
N GLU A 230 20.11 2.25 -18.43
CA GLU A 230 20.21 1.44 -19.65
C GLU A 230 19.67 0.05 -19.40
N VAL A 231 20.06 -0.55 -18.29
CA VAL A 231 19.58 -1.88 -17.86
C VAL A 231 18.07 -1.87 -17.62
N ALA A 232 17.52 -0.81 -17.01
CA ALA A 232 16.08 -0.67 -16.81
C ALA A 232 15.31 -0.72 -18.14
N ALA A 233 15.77 0.04 -19.14
CA ALA A 233 15.15 0.08 -20.46
C ALA A 233 15.30 -1.24 -21.21
N GLN A 234 16.48 -1.86 -21.16
CA GLN A 234 16.72 -3.17 -21.76
C GLN A 234 15.80 -4.23 -21.16
N TRP A 235 15.64 -4.27 -19.84
CA TRP A 235 14.75 -5.23 -19.18
C TRP A 235 13.29 -5.03 -19.56
N ALA A 236 12.79 -3.80 -19.61
CA ALA A 236 11.42 -3.51 -20.01
C ALA A 236 11.12 -4.02 -21.44
N ASN A 237 11.98 -3.67 -22.40
CA ASN A 237 11.84 -4.13 -23.79
C ASN A 237 11.96 -5.65 -23.90
N MET A 238 12.94 -6.25 -23.22
CA MET A 238 13.20 -7.69 -23.26
C MET A 238 12.04 -8.50 -22.68
N LEU A 239 11.42 -8.05 -21.59
CA LEU A 239 10.28 -8.73 -20.98
C LEU A 239 9.09 -8.84 -21.94
N VAL A 240 8.75 -7.74 -22.62
CA VAL A 240 7.63 -7.75 -23.58
C VAL A 240 7.96 -8.57 -24.82
N LEU A 241 9.18 -8.45 -25.35
CA LEU A 241 9.64 -9.27 -26.46
C LEU A 241 9.52 -10.76 -26.13
N ARG A 242 10.03 -11.17 -24.95
CA ARG A 242 10.02 -12.58 -24.53
C ARG A 242 8.61 -13.07 -24.20
N LEU A 243 7.75 -12.19 -23.69
CA LEU A 243 6.35 -12.50 -23.46
C LEU A 243 5.61 -12.76 -24.77
N ASN A 244 5.76 -11.89 -25.76
CA ASN A 244 5.16 -12.09 -27.09
C ASN A 244 5.64 -13.39 -27.74
N GLU A 245 6.94 -13.67 -27.67
CA GLU A 245 7.52 -14.93 -28.13
C GLU A 245 6.88 -16.14 -27.43
N HIS A 246 6.82 -16.12 -26.09
CA HIS A 246 6.23 -17.21 -25.31
C HIS A 246 4.76 -17.44 -25.68
N GLN A 247 3.95 -16.38 -25.75
CA GLN A 247 2.54 -16.47 -26.11
C GLN A 247 2.35 -17.02 -27.52
N ARG A 248 3.18 -16.58 -28.48
CA ARG A 248 3.14 -17.07 -29.85
C ARG A 248 3.44 -18.56 -29.93
N GLN A 249 4.49 -19.02 -29.27
CA GLN A 249 4.86 -20.44 -29.26
C GLN A 249 3.79 -21.30 -28.61
N THR A 250 3.22 -20.85 -27.48
CA THR A 250 2.10 -21.54 -26.84
C THR A 250 0.89 -21.62 -27.77
N ALA A 251 0.53 -20.53 -28.45
CA ALA A 251 -0.61 -20.50 -29.37
C ALA A 251 -0.41 -21.42 -30.59
N ILE A 252 0.80 -21.46 -31.17
CA ILE A 252 1.14 -22.37 -32.27
C ILE A 252 1.03 -23.82 -31.80
N PHE A 253 1.63 -24.14 -30.65
CA PHE A 253 1.59 -25.48 -30.09
C PHE A 253 0.16 -25.96 -29.79
N GLU A 254 -0.67 -25.11 -29.16
CA GLU A 254 -2.07 -25.41 -28.88
C GLU A 254 -2.87 -25.63 -30.18
N ALA A 255 -2.66 -24.80 -31.20
CA ALA A 255 -3.33 -24.92 -32.50
C ALA A 255 -2.90 -26.18 -33.26
N GLU A 256 -1.63 -26.55 -33.23
CA GLU A 256 -1.11 -27.80 -33.82
C GLU A 256 -1.74 -29.03 -33.14
N GLN A 257 -1.82 -29.03 -31.79
CA GLN A 257 -2.51 -30.09 -31.05
C GLN A 257 -4.00 -30.20 -31.42
N ASN A 258 -4.67 -29.06 -31.61
CA ASN A 258 -6.06 -29.03 -32.05
C ASN A 258 -6.22 -29.59 -33.47
N ILE A 259 -5.34 -29.22 -34.40
CA ILE A 259 -5.33 -29.74 -35.77
C ILE A 259 -5.13 -31.26 -35.77
N ASP A 260 -4.18 -31.78 -35.00
CA ASP A 260 -3.94 -33.22 -34.86
C ASP A 260 -5.17 -33.97 -34.34
N TYR A 261 -5.83 -33.41 -33.32
CA TYR A 261 -7.08 -33.94 -32.81
C TYR A 261 -8.18 -33.95 -33.87
N LEU A 262 -8.39 -32.83 -34.57
CA LEU A 262 -9.41 -32.69 -35.63
C LEU A 262 -9.16 -33.66 -36.79
N ASN A 263 -7.91 -33.83 -37.21
CA ASN A 263 -7.51 -34.83 -38.21
C ASN A 263 -7.87 -36.26 -37.75
N SER A 264 -7.67 -36.58 -36.47
CA SER A 264 -8.05 -37.88 -35.91
C SER A 264 -9.57 -38.12 -35.88
N GLN A 265 -10.36 -37.06 -35.69
CA GLN A 265 -11.83 -37.13 -35.72
C GLN A 265 -12.37 -37.22 -37.15
N LEU A 266 -11.74 -36.54 -38.10
CA LEU A 266 -12.08 -36.60 -39.51
C LEU A 266 -12.03 -38.03 -40.06
N GLN A 267 -11.01 -38.81 -39.65
CA GLN A 267 -10.87 -40.22 -40.03
C GLN A 267 -11.94 -41.15 -39.45
N LYS A 268 -12.55 -40.76 -38.32
CA LYS A 268 -13.58 -41.56 -37.61
C LYS A 268 -15.00 -41.17 -38.00
N THR A 269 -15.17 -40.05 -38.68
CA THR A 269 -16.47 -39.46 -39.00
C THR A 269 -16.82 -39.72 -40.46
N SER A 270 -17.96 -40.36 -40.71
CA SER A 270 -18.43 -40.69 -42.07
C SER A 270 -19.50 -39.73 -42.62
N VAL A 271 -20.02 -38.83 -41.78
CA VAL A 271 -21.06 -37.87 -42.19
C VAL A 271 -20.40 -36.66 -42.86
N VAL A 272 -20.75 -36.42 -44.13
CA VAL A 272 -20.17 -35.37 -44.98
C VAL A 272 -20.29 -33.99 -44.34
N ASP A 273 -21.46 -33.66 -43.78
CA ASP A 273 -21.67 -32.35 -43.13
C ASP A 273 -20.74 -32.13 -41.94
N MET A 274 -20.53 -33.17 -41.11
CA MET A 274 -19.59 -33.08 -39.98
C MET A 274 -18.14 -32.97 -40.45
N GLN A 275 -17.75 -33.68 -41.51
CA GLN A 275 -16.42 -33.54 -42.11
C GLN A 275 -16.20 -32.11 -42.61
N GLN A 276 -17.20 -31.49 -43.24
CA GLN A 276 -17.10 -30.11 -43.70
C GLN A 276 -16.90 -29.13 -42.55
N MET A 277 -17.60 -29.30 -41.43
CA MET A 277 -17.39 -28.49 -40.23
C MET A 277 -15.98 -28.68 -39.64
N ILE A 278 -15.47 -29.91 -39.61
CA ILE A 278 -14.11 -30.22 -39.15
C ILE A 278 -13.06 -29.57 -40.07
N TYR A 279 -13.22 -29.64 -41.39
CA TYR A 279 -12.33 -28.96 -42.33
C TYR A 279 -12.29 -27.44 -42.11
N GLN A 280 -13.45 -26.82 -41.86
CA GLN A 280 -13.51 -25.38 -41.53
C GLN A 280 -12.79 -25.06 -40.22
N MET A 281 -12.89 -25.92 -39.20
CA MET A 281 -12.13 -25.75 -37.95
C MET A 281 -10.62 -25.88 -38.20
N ILE A 282 -10.19 -26.89 -38.96
CA ILE A 282 -8.78 -27.06 -39.33
C ILE A 282 -8.27 -25.83 -40.10
N GLU A 283 -9.05 -25.31 -41.05
CA GLU A 283 -8.71 -24.08 -41.78
C GLU A 283 -8.54 -22.89 -40.84
N SER A 284 -9.46 -22.73 -39.88
CA SER A 284 -9.39 -21.68 -38.84
C SER A 284 -8.12 -21.78 -37.99
N GLU A 285 -7.79 -22.98 -37.48
CA GLU A 285 -6.58 -23.22 -36.69
C GLU A 285 -5.30 -23.02 -37.53
N THR A 286 -5.30 -23.50 -38.78
CA THR A 286 -4.16 -23.33 -39.70
C THR A 286 -3.90 -21.85 -40.00
N LYS A 287 -4.97 -21.07 -40.21
CA LYS A 287 -4.87 -19.62 -40.38
C LYS A 287 -4.31 -18.95 -39.13
N ALA A 288 -4.70 -19.40 -37.93
CA ALA A 288 -4.16 -18.88 -36.67
C ALA A 288 -2.65 -19.16 -36.55
N VAL A 289 -2.19 -20.38 -36.82
CA VAL A 289 -0.76 -20.74 -36.86
C VAL A 289 0.01 -19.89 -37.87
N MET A 290 -0.54 -19.71 -39.07
CA MET A 290 0.09 -18.88 -40.11
C MET A 290 0.24 -17.42 -39.67
N LEU A 291 -0.81 -16.83 -39.08
CA LEU A 291 -0.77 -15.45 -38.59
C LEU A 291 0.19 -15.28 -37.41
N ALA A 292 0.24 -16.25 -36.51
CA ALA A 292 1.17 -16.27 -35.39
C ALA A 292 2.61 -16.19 -35.91
N ASN A 293 3.00 -17.05 -36.86
CA ASN A 293 4.37 -17.10 -37.40
C ASN A 293 4.84 -15.82 -38.10
N VAL A 294 3.94 -14.96 -38.58
CA VAL A 294 4.30 -13.75 -39.33
C VAL A 294 4.37 -12.51 -38.43
N LYS A 295 3.60 -12.46 -37.35
CA LYS A 295 3.53 -11.29 -36.45
C LYS A 295 4.56 -11.37 -35.33
N LYS A 296 5.39 -10.33 -35.21
CA LYS A 296 6.34 -10.19 -34.09
C LYS A 296 5.62 -9.87 -32.77
N ASP A 297 4.61 -9.01 -32.84
CA ASP A 297 3.79 -8.61 -31.70
C ASP A 297 2.50 -9.44 -31.70
N PHE A 298 2.52 -10.52 -30.91
CA PHE A 298 1.43 -11.50 -30.90
C PHE A 298 0.31 -11.13 -29.92
N SER A 299 0.63 -10.81 -28.67
CA SER A 299 -0.38 -10.49 -27.64
C SER A 299 -0.38 -9.03 -27.22
N LEU A 300 0.79 -8.37 -27.25
CA LEU A 300 0.97 -6.97 -26.90
C LEU A 300 1.71 -6.26 -28.03
N GLU A 301 1.09 -5.26 -28.63
CA GLU A 301 1.70 -4.38 -29.61
C GLU A 301 2.47 -3.27 -28.90
N VAL A 302 3.74 -3.09 -29.24
CA VAL A 302 4.57 -2.05 -28.62
C VAL A 302 4.23 -0.71 -29.25
N ILE A 303 3.60 0.16 -28.46
CA ILE A 303 3.23 1.53 -28.88
C ILE A 303 4.41 2.48 -28.64
N ASP A 304 5.01 2.39 -27.45
CA ASP A 304 6.17 3.18 -27.07
C ASP A 304 7.22 2.28 -26.40
N PRO A 305 8.36 2.02 -27.06
CA PRO A 305 9.43 1.19 -26.50
C PRO A 305 10.15 1.92 -25.36
N ALA A 306 10.65 1.16 -24.39
CA ALA A 306 11.38 1.75 -23.27
C ALA A 306 12.72 2.33 -23.73
N VAL A 307 12.99 3.57 -23.31
CA VAL A 307 14.27 4.26 -23.50
C VAL A 307 14.92 4.56 -22.15
N ALA A 308 16.24 4.70 -22.14
CA ALA A 308 16.99 5.02 -20.93
C ALA A 308 16.58 6.41 -20.41
N PRO A 309 16.03 6.52 -19.19
CA PRO A 309 15.55 7.80 -18.67
C PRO A 309 16.71 8.71 -18.23
N GLU A 310 16.62 10.00 -18.55
CA GLU A 310 17.62 10.99 -18.13
C GLU A 310 17.47 11.42 -16.66
N LYS A 311 16.25 11.30 -16.11
CA LYS A 311 15.91 11.79 -14.76
C LYS A 311 15.65 10.62 -13.81
N ARG A 312 16.33 10.64 -12.66
CA ARG A 312 16.05 9.74 -11.54
C ARG A 312 14.66 10.00 -10.94
N ILE A 313 13.94 8.94 -10.57
CA ILE A 313 12.62 9.03 -9.94
C ILE A 313 12.72 9.11 -8.41
N ARG A 314 13.72 8.43 -7.82
CA ARG A 314 13.97 8.40 -6.37
C ARG A 314 15.48 8.44 -6.06
N PRO A 315 15.86 8.88 -4.85
CA PRO A 315 15.03 9.61 -3.89
C PRO A 315 14.72 11.04 -4.36
N ARG A 316 13.54 11.55 -3.99
CA ARG A 316 13.17 12.96 -4.19
C ARG A 316 13.90 13.82 -3.16
N ARG A 317 15.15 14.19 -3.46
CA ARG A 317 16.05 14.90 -2.53
C ARG A 317 15.42 16.15 -1.92
N SER A 318 14.65 16.92 -2.69
CA SER A 318 13.92 18.10 -2.17
C SER A 318 12.90 17.76 -1.09
N LEU A 319 12.16 16.65 -1.25
CA LEU A 319 11.17 16.20 -0.28
C LEU A 319 11.83 15.74 1.04
N ILE A 320 12.99 15.08 0.96
CA ILE A 320 13.76 14.65 2.13
C ILE A 320 14.26 15.87 2.93
N VAL A 321 14.77 16.89 2.23
CA VAL A 321 15.25 18.13 2.86
C VAL A 321 14.12 18.89 3.55
N VAL A 322 12.95 19.02 2.90
CA VAL A 322 11.78 19.66 3.49
C VAL A 322 11.29 18.90 4.73
N LEU A 323 11.22 17.57 4.66
CA LEU A 323 10.81 16.73 5.78
C LEU A 323 11.80 16.83 6.95
N GLY A 324 13.10 16.83 6.65
CA GLY A 324 14.16 17.02 7.64
C GLY A 324 14.08 18.38 8.35
N LEU A 325 13.75 19.45 7.60
CA LEU A 325 13.56 20.79 8.16
C LEU A 325 12.33 20.85 9.08
N VAL A 326 11.20 20.27 8.67
CA VAL A 326 9.98 20.22 9.49
C VAL A 326 10.22 19.42 10.78
N MET A 327 10.85 18.23 10.67
CA MET A 327 11.20 17.41 11.83
C MET A 327 12.19 18.13 12.75
N GLY A 328 13.20 18.81 12.19
CA GLY A 328 14.18 19.58 12.95
C GLY A 328 13.55 20.74 13.74
N LEU A 329 12.62 21.47 13.11
CA LEU A 329 11.89 22.55 13.78
C LEU A 329 11.03 21.99 14.92
N MET A 330 10.26 20.94 14.66
CA MET A 330 9.37 20.34 15.66
C MET A 330 10.15 19.79 16.86
N MET A 331 11.25 19.08 16.61
CA MET A 331 12.15 18.57 17.64
C MET A 331 12.84 19.71 18.40
N GLY A 332 13.23 20.78 17.70
CA GLY A 332 13.88 21.93 18.30
C GLY A 332 12.96 22.70 19.25
N VAL A 333 11.70 22.95 18.85
CA VAL A 333 10.69 23.57 19.70
C VAL A 333 10.44 22.70 20.94
N PHE A 334 10.30 21.39 20.77
CA PHE A 334 10.14 20.46 21.88
C PHE A 334 11.31 20.51 22.88
N LEU A 335 12.55 20.48 22.37
CA LEU A 335 13.76 20.60 23.20
C LEU A 335 13.82 21.92 23.98
N VAL A 336 13.42 23.02 23.35
CA VAL A 336 13.34 24.34 24.01
C VAL A 336 12.37 24.30 25.19
N PHE A 337 11.18 23.72 25.03
CA PHE A 337 10.19 23.60 26.10
C PHE A 337 10.66 22.70 27.24
N VAL A 338 11.28 21.55 26.92
CA VAL A 338 11.83 20.65 27.93
C VAL A 338 12.94 21.34 28.72
N LEU A 339 13.87 22.02 28.05
CA LEU A 339 14.94 22.77 28.72
C LEU A 339 14.39 23.93 29.57
N HIS A 340 13.33 24.59 29.13
CA HIS A 340 12.65 25.62 29.93
C HIS A 340 12.02 25.02 31.19
N ALA A 341 11.26 23.93 31.08
CA ALA A 341 10.66 23.23 32.22
C ALA A 341 11.73 22.74 33.22
N ILE A 342 12.87 22.27 32.70
CA ILE A 342 14.03 21.85 33.51
C ILE A 342 14.62 23.04 34.30
N GLY A 343 14.75 24.20 33.66
CA GLY A 343 15.21 25.42 34.32
C GLY A 343 14.27 25.88 35.44
N GLN A 344 12.96 25.80 35.22
CA GLN A 344 11.94 26.19 36.20
C GLN A 344 11.94 25.30 37.44
N TYR A 345 12.14 23.97 37.32
CA TYR A 345 12.19 23.11 38.51
C TYR A 345 13.43 23.39 39.38
N LYS A 346 14.60 23.66 38.76
CA LYS A 346 15.84 23.90 39.53
C LYS A 346 15.75 25.14 40.41
N LEU A 347 15.05 26.18 39.95
CA LEU A 347 14.88 27.43 40.70
C LEU A 347 13.92 27.28 41.89
N ARG A 348 12.95 26.35 41.83
CA ARG A 348 12.05 26.03 42.94
C ARG A 348 12.65 25.07 43.99
N ALA A 349 13.70 24.34 43.63
CA ALA A 349 14.34 23.35 44.50
C ALA A 349 15.57 23.87 45.27
N ALA A 350 15.93 25.15 45.12
CA ALA A 350 16.98 25.77 45.94
C ALA A 350 16.40 26.11 47.34
N PRO A 351 16.85 25.46 48.42
CA PRO A 351 16.40 25.83 49.77
C PRO A 351 16.91 27.23 50.12
N VAL A 352 16.00 28.05 50.66
CA VAL A 352 16.27 29.36 51.28
C VAL A 352 17.21 29.21 52.47
#